data_AF-A0A951JU41-F1
#
_entry.id   AF-A0A951JU41-F1
#
_cell.length_a   1.000
_cell.length_b   1.000
_cell.length_c   1.000
_cell.angle_alpha   90.00
_cell.angle_beta   90.00
_cell.angle_gamma   90.00
#
_symmetry.space_group_name_H-M   'P 1'
#
loop_
_entity.id
_entity.type
_entity.pdbx_description
1 polymer ?
#
loop_
_entity_poly.entity_id
_entity_poly.type
_entity_poly.pdbx_seq_one_letter_code
_entity_poly.pdbx_strand_id
1 'polypeptide(L)'
;MRSLLDETQRLAYKHVELARIEILAAVEARIRGLAAFIVAGVVGLFALGFMASAAAFGLDEVMAPWLSRIIVTVFFLVVAGGAALYGFKRLQQPSMTPQTTKQTLKEDAEWARTQLGR
;
A
#
# COMPACT_ATOMS: atom_id res chain seq x y z
N MET A 1 49.00 12.82 3.83
CA MET A 1 48.39 11.52 3.44
C MET A 1 47.46 10.96 4.50
N ARG A 2 47.85 10.87 5.79
CA ARG A 2 46.96 10.37 6.86
C ARG A 2 45.66 11.19 7.05
N SER A 3 45.72 12.52 6.89
CA SER A 3 44.54 13.39 7.02
C SER A 3 43.44 13.17 5.98
N LEU A 4 43.79 12.77 4.75
CA LEU A 4 42.81 12.48 3.69
C LEU A 4 42.07 11.16 3.94
N LEU A 5 42.75 10.20 4.59
CA LEU A 5 42.14 8.94 5.00
C LEU A 5 41.16 9.15 6.16
N ASP A 6 41.49 10.04 7.10
CA ASP A 6 40.58 10.40 8.19
C ASP A 6 39.34 11.17 7.68
N GLU A 7 39.50 12.09 6.74
CA GLU A 7 38.36 12.83 6.15
C GLU A 7 37.43 11.92 5.33
N THR A 8 37.99 10.98 4.56
CA THR A 8 37.19 10.01 3.80
C THR A 8 36.44 9.03 4.71
N GLN A 9 37.06 8.55 5.79
CA GLN A 9 36.37 7.75 6.81
C GLN A 9 35.24 8.54 7.47
N ARG A 10 35.48 9.80 7.82
CA ARG A 10 34.50 10.65 8.49
C ARG A 10 33.30 10.98 7.58
N LEU A 11 33.54 11.18 6.29
CA LEU A 11 32.49 11.36 5.28
C LEU A 11 31.68 10.08 5.06
N ALA A 12 32.35 8.92 4.93
CA ALA A 12 31.68 7.64 4.81
C ALA A 12 30.76 7.37 6.01
N TYR A 13 31.22 7.66 7.23
CA TYR A 13 30.42 7.54 8.44
C TYR A 13 29.19 8.45 8.42
N LYS A 14 29.34 9.70 7.98
CA LYS A 14 28.22 10.64 7.84
C LYS A 14 27.19 10.20 6.81
N HIS A 15 27.61 9.64 5.67
CA HIS A 15 26.67 9.11 4.67
C HIS A 15 25.89 7.91 5.19
N VAL A 16 26.52 7.03 5.98
CA VAL A 16 25.84 5.90 6.64
C VAL A 16 24.83 6.42 7.68
N GLU A 17 25.22 7.41 8.47
CA GLU A 17 24.32 8.03 9.45
C GLU A 17 23.13 8.72 8.80
N LEU A 18 23.36 9.49 7.72
CA LEU A 18 22.31 10.16 6.98
C LEU A 18 21.38 9.16 6.28
N ALA A 19 21.94 8.14 5.63
CA ALA A 19 21.16 7.07 5.02
C ALA A 19 20.30 6.33 6.07
N ARG A 20 20.84 6.11 7.28
CA ARG A 20 20.06 5.54 8.39
C ARG A 20 18.87 6.42 8.77
N ILE A 21 19.08 7.74 8.88
CA ILE A 21 18.00 8.69 9.19
C ILE A 21 16.94 8.68 8.09
N GLU A 22 17.35 8.70 6.83
CA GLU A 22 16.42 8.71 5.69
C GLU A 22 15.61 7.41 5.60
N ILE A 23 16.25 6.26 5.80
CA ILE A 23 15.55 4.97 5.88
C ILE A 23 14.55 4.96 7.04
N LEU A 24 14.94 5.44 8.22
CA LEU A 24 14.04 5.52 9.38
C LEU A 24 12.85 6.43 9.09
N ALA A 25 13.07 7.61 8.50
CA ALA A 25 12.02 8.53 8.11
C ALA A 25 11.06 7.93 7.07
N ALA A 26 11.60 7.22 6.07
CA ALA A 26 10.80 6.51 5.06
C ALA A 26 9.96 5.38 5.67
N VAL A 27 10.54 4.59 6.57
CA VAL A 27 9.85 3.52 7.31
C VAL A 27 8.75 4.11 8.19
N GLU A 28 9.04 5.19 8.91
CA GLU A 28 8.08 5.83 9.80
C GLU A 28 6.87 6.38 9.03
N ALA A 29 7.09 7.06 7.91
CA ALA A 29 6.01 7.52 7.03
C ALA A 29 5.15 6.36 6.53
N ARG A 30 5.78 5.23 6.16
CA ARG A 30 5.08 4.00 5.74
C ARG A 30 4.24 3.42 6.87
N ILE A 31 4.79 3.35 8.09
CA ILE A 31 4.11 2.81 9.28
C ILE A 31 2.91 3.68 9.64
N ARG A 32 3.05 5.02 9.66
CA ARG A 32 1.93 5.91 9.95
C ARG A 32 0.80 5.75 8.93
N GLY A 33 1.15 5.63 7.65
CA GLY A 33 0.18 5.34 6.59
C GLY A 33 -0.56 4.01 6.79
N LEU A 34 0.18 2.94 7.12
CA LEU A 34 -0.40 1.63 7.41
C LEU A 34 -1.27 1.64 8.67
N ALA A 35 -0.85 2.34 9.73
CA ALA A 35 -1.61 2.44 10.97
C ALA A 35 -2.97 3.11 10.72
N ALA A 36 -2.99 4.23 10.02
CA ALA A 36 -4.24 4.90 9.64
C ALA A 36 -5.14 4.00 8.77
N PHE A 37 -4.54 3.26 7.82
CA PHE A 37 -5.29 2.35 6.97
C PHE A 37 -5.90 1.17 7.73
N ILE A 38 -5.19 0.60 8.71
CA ILE A 38 -5.71 -0.46 9.59
C ILE A 38 -6.90 0.07 10.39
N VAL A 39 -6.76 1.25 11.02
CA VAL A 39 -7.86 1.86 11.79
C VAL A 39 -9.07 2.12 10.88
N ALA A 40 -8.85 2.72 9.70
CA ALA A 40 -9.91 2.96 8.73
C ALA A 40 -10.57 1.65 8.26
N GLY A 41 -9.79 0.59 8.04
CA GLY A 41 -10.29 -0.73 7.66
C GLY A 41 -11.17 -1.35 8.75
N VAL A 42 -10.75 -1.30 10.02
CA VAL A 42 -11.52 -1.82 11.15
C VAL A 42 -12.81 -1.00 11.35
N VAL A 43 -12.71 0.33 11.41
CA VAL A 43 -13.88 1.21 11.56
C VAL A 43 -14.84 1.03 10.38
N GLY A 44 -14.33 0.97 9.16
CA GLY A 44 -15.10 0.70 7.96
C GLY A 44 -15.83 -0.64 8.01
N LEU A 45 -15.17 -1.70 8.49
CA LEU A 45 -15.79 -3.01 8.66
C LEU A 45 -16.97 -2.97 9.64
N PHE A 46 -16.79 -2.35 10.81
CA PHE A 46 -17.88 -2.18 11.77
C PHE A 46 -19.02 -1.33 11.20
N ALA A 47 -18.69 -0.22 10.52
CA ALA A 47 -19.68 0.63 9.88
C ALA A 47 -20.52 -0.13 8.84
N LEU A 48 -19.90 -0.99 8.02
CA LEU A 48 -20.62 -1.85 7.07
C LEU A 48 -21.56 -2.82 7.79
N GLY A 49 -21.11 -3.44 8.89
CA GLY A 49 -21.95 -4.33 9.70
C GLY A 49 -23.15 -3.62 10.32
N PHE A 50 -22.95 -2.43 10.90
CA PHE A 50 -24.05 -1.61 11.42
C PHE A 50 -24.99 -1.13 10.31
N MET A 51 -24.47 -0.76 9.15
CA MET A 51 -25.29 -0.34 8.01
C MET A 51 -26.15 -1.49 7.46
N ALA A 52 -25.58 -2.69 7.33
CA ALA A 52 -26.34 -3.88 6.97
C ALA A 52 -27.43 -4.20 8.00
N SER A 53 -27.11 -4.07 9.30
CA SER A 53 -28.07 -4.32 10.37
C SER A 53 -29.20 -3.30 10.38
N ALA A 54 -28.88 -2.01 10.25
CA ALA A 54 -29.86 -0.93 10.17
C ALA A 54 -30.77 -1.07 8.93
N ALA A 55 -30.20 -1.43 7.78
CA ALA A 55 -30.98 -1.70 6.56
C ALA A 55 -31.92 -2.89 6.77
N ALA A 56 -31.46 -3.97 7.39
CA ALA A 56 -32.30 -5.12 7.67
C ALA A 56 -33.44 -4.77 8.63
N PHE A 57 -33.17 -4.07 9.74
CA PHE A 57 -34.21 -3.63 10.66
C PHE A 57 -35.22 -2.68 10.00
N GLY A 58 -34.78 -1.78 9.13
CA GLY A 58 -35.69 -0.92 8.38
C GLY A 58 -36.60 -1.69 7.41
N LEU A 59 -36.08 -2.77 6.80
CA LEU A 59 -36.88 -3.64 5.93
C LEU A 59 -37.81 -4.57 6.74
N ASP A 60 -37.44 -4.95 7.96
CA ASP A 60 -38.27 -5.80 8.84
C ASP A 60 -39.65 -5.15 9.12
N GLU A 61 -39.78 -3.82 9.05
CA GLU A 61 -41.06 -3.10 9.21
C GLU A 61 -42.03 -3.29 8.03
N VAL A 62 -41.54 -3.66 6.86
CA VAL A 62 -42.35 -3.79 5.64
C VAL A 62 -42.45 -5.22 5.12
N MET A 63 -41.63 -6.15 5.62
CA MET A 63 -41.62 -7.55 5.21
C MET A 63 -41.10 -8.50 6.29
N ALA A 64 -41.25 -9.80 6.07
CA ALA A 64 -40.79 -10.80 7.03
C ALA A 64 -39.26 -10.70 7.28
N PRO A 65 -38.79 -10.83 8.53
CA PRO A 65 -37.38 -10.59 8.88
C PRO A 65 -36.37 -11.49 8.16
N TRP A 66 -36.77 -12.70 7.76
CA TRP A 66 -35.91 -13.61 7.00
C TRP A 66 -35.68 -13.09 5.57
N LEU A 67 -36.68 -12.47 4.95
CA LEU A 67 -36.60 -11.98 3.57
C LEU A 67 -35.76 -10.70 3.50
N SER A 68 -35.96 -9.80 4.47
CA SER A 68 -35.15 -8.59 4.66
C SER A 68 -33.64 -8.89 4.65
N ARG A 69 -33.21 -9.83 5.51
CA ARG A 69 -31.79 -10.24 5.61
C ARG A 69 -31.25 -10.84 4.32
N ILE A 70 -32.05 -11.62 3.60
CA ILE A 70 -31.65 -12.16 2.29
C ILE A 70 -31.42 -11.03 1.29
N ILE A 71 -32.34 -10.08 1.20
CA ILE A 71 -32.23 -8.95 0.26
C ILE A 71 -30.98 -8.11 0.57
N VAL A 72 -30.76 -7.77 1.84
CA VAL A 72 -29.58 -7.02 2.26
C VAL A 72 -28.30 -7.80 1.95
N THR A 73 -28.27 -9.11 2.23
CA THR A 73 -27.10 -9.96 1.93
C THR A 73 -26.79 -9.98 0.44
N VAL A 74 -27.80 -10.17 -0.41
CA VAL A 74 -27.62 -10.16 -1.88
C VAL A 74 -27.12 -8.80 -2.35
N PHE A 75 -27.67 -7.70 -1.84
CA PHE A 75 -27.20 -6.35 -2.16
C PHE A 75 -25.71 -6.17 -1.85
N PHE A 76 -25.26 -6.54 -0.64
CA PHE A 76 -23.86 -6.44 -0.27
C PHE A 76 -22.96 -7.37 -1.08
N LEU A 77 -23.41 -8.58 -1.44
CA LEU A 77 -22.66 -9.49 -2.31
C LEU A 77 -22.45 -8.90 -3.71
N VAL A 78 -23.46 -8.24 -4.27
CA VAL A 78 -23.35 -7.58 -5.59
C VAL A 78 -22.33 -6.43 -5.52
N VAL A 79 -22.43 -5.58 -4.49
CA VAL A 79 -21.49 -4.46 -4.30
C VAL A 79 -20.06 -4.96 -4.08
N ALA A 80 -19.87 -5.93 -3.18
CA ALA A 80 -18.57 -6.51 -2.88
C ALA A 80 -17.98 -7.23 -4.10
N GLY A 81 -18.79 -8.02 -4.82
CA GLY A 81 -18.37 -8.68 -6.06
C GLY A 81 -17.95 -7.68 -7.13
N GLY A 82 -18.71 -6.60 -7.32
CA GLY A 82 -18.35 -5.52 -8.25
C GLY A 82 -17.03 -4.82 -7.88
N ALA A 83 -16.85 -4.49 -6.60
CA ALA A 83 -15.61 -3.89 -6.10
C ALA A 83 -14.41 -4.82 -6.26
N ALA A 84 -14.56 -6.11 -5.95
CA ALA A 84 -13.52 -7.12 -6.11
C ALA A 84 -13.12 -7.29 -7.57
N LEU A 85 -14.09 -7.37 -8.48
CA LEU A 85 -13.82 -7.43 -9.92
C LEU A 85 -13.12 -6.17 -10.43
N TYR A 86 -13.52 -4.98 -9.97
CA TYR A 86 -12.85 -3.73 -10.33
C TYR A 86 -11.39 -3.70 -9.85
N GLY A 87 -11.15 -4.08 -8.59
CA GLY A 87 -9.81 -4.18 -8.03
C GLY A 87 -8.94 -5.20 -8.78
N PHE A 88 -9.48 -6.38 -9.06
CA PHE A 88 -8.78 -7.42 -9.80
C PHE A 88 -8.42 -6.97 -11.22
N LYS A 89 -9.33 -6.30 -11.93
CA LYS A 89 -9.05 -5.71 -13.25
C LYS A 89 -7.94 -4.66 -13.19
N ARG A 90 -7.89 -3.83 -12.15
CA ARG A 90 -6.81 -2.83 -11.97
C ARG A 90 -5.46 -3.46 -11.68
N LEU A 91 -5.42 -4.58 -10.96
CA LEU A 91 -4.19 -5.33 -10.71
C LEU A 91 -3.69 -6.07 -11.95
N GLN A 92 -4.61 -6.49 -12.85
CA GLN A 92 -4.27 -7.12 -14.12
C GLN A 92 -3.85 -6.14 -15.22
N GLN A 93 -4.17 -4.85 -15.10
CA GLN A 93 -3.62 -3.85 -16.01
C GLN A 93 -2.09 -3.87 -15.85
N PRO A 94 -1.32 -4.05 -16.95
CA PRO A 94 0.14 -4.01 -16.88
C PRO A 94 0.52 -2.73 -16.17
N SER A 95 1.18 -2.88 -15.02
CA SER A 95 1.53 -1.76 -14.17
C SER A 95 2.12 -0.65 -15.03
N MET A 96 1.61 0.57 -14.90
CA MET A 96 2.49 1.74 -14.95
C MET A 96 3.42 1.65 -13.73
N THR A 97 4.27 0.62 -13.70
CA THR A 97 5.53 0.73 -12.99
C THR A 97 6.20 1.94 -13.64
N PRO A 98 6.74 2.90 -12.88
CA PRO A 98 7.56 3.94 -13.47
C PRO A 98 8.65 3.21 -14.25
N GLN A 99 8.55 3.18 -15.58
CA GLN A 99 9.53 2.50 -16.42
C GLN A 99 10.93 3.06 -16.14
N THR A 100 10.97 4.31 -15.69
CA THR A 100 12.11 4.99 -15.07
C THR A 100 12.85 4.10 -14.07
N THR A 101 12.21 3.50 -13.06
CA THR A 101 12.94 2.72 -12.03
C THR A 101 13.60 1.46 -12.59
N LYS A 102 13.01 0.82 -13.60
CA LYS A 102 13.64 -0.35 -14.23
C LYS A 102 14.72 0.03 -15.23
N GLN A 103 14.58 1.19 -15.88
CA GLN A 103 15.53 1.69 -16.87
C GLN A 103 16.79 2.22 -16.19
N THR A 104 16.67 3.00 -15.10
CA THR A 104 17.84 3.49 -14.34
C THR A 104 18.64 2.33 -13.74
N LEU A 105 17.98 1.29 -13.23
CA LEU A 105 18.68 0.10 -12.72
C LEU A 105 19.41 -0.72 -13.81
N LYS A 106 18.92 -0.70 -15.06
CA LYS A 106 19.61 -1.32 -16.20
C LYS A 106 20.80 -0.49 -16.67
N GLU A 107 20.61 0.82 -16.78
CA GLU A 107 21.67 1.76 -17.13
C GLU A 107 22.80 1.75 -16.08
N ASP A 108 22.47 1.70 -14.79
CA ASP A 108 23.44 1.58 -13.70
C ASP A 108 24.21 0.26 -13.73
N ALA A 109 23.55 -0.85 -14.08
CA ALA A 109 24.19 -2.16 -14.19
C ALA A 109 25.11 -2.26 -15.43
N GLU A 110 24.71 -1.64 -16.55
CA GLU A 110 25.54 -1.57 -17.76
C GLU A 110 26.75 -0.66 -17.57
N TRP A 111 26.57 0.48 -16.88
CA TRP A 111 27.67 1.39 -16.54
C TRP A 111 28.69 0.71 -15.61
N ALA A 112 28.23 -0.02 -14.59
CA ALA A 112 29.08 -0.80 -13.69
C ALA A 112 29.86 -1.92 -14.42
N ARG A 113 29.22 -2.62 -15.36
CA ARG A 113 29.90 -3.64 -16.18
C ARG A 113 30.96 -3.06 -17.12
N THR A 114 30.71 -1.87 -17.66
CA THR A 114 31.62 -1.20 -18.60
C THR A 114 32.88 -0.67 -17.89
N GLN A 115 32.77 -0.24 -16.63
CA GLN A 115 33.92 0.17 -15.82
C GLN A 115 34.79 -1.01 -15.36
N LEU A 116 34.19 -2.14 -14.98
CA LEU A 116 34.94 -3.32 -14.53
C LEU A 116 35.60 -4.11 -15.67
N GLY A 117 35.23 -3.82 -16.92
CA GLY A 117 35.82 -4.40 -18.13
C GLY A 117 36.99 -3.60 -18.72
N ARG A 118 37.44 -2.53 -18.06
CA ARG A 118 38.68 -1.78 -18.38
C ARG A 118 39.71 -2.00 -17.29
#